data_AF-A0A174ECC6-F1
#
_entry.id   AF-A0A174ECC6-F1
#
_cell.length_a   1.000
_cell.length_b   1.000
_cell.length_c   1.000
_cell.angle_alpha   90.00
_cell.angle_beta   90.00
_cell.angle_gamma   90.00
#
_symmetry.space_group_name_H-M   'P 1'
#
loop_
_entity.id
_entity.type
_entity.pdbx_description
1 polymer ?
#
loop_
_entity_poly.entity_id
_entity_poly.type
_entity_poly.pdbx_seq_one_letter_code
_entity_poly.pdbx_strand_id
1 'polypeptide(L)'
;MRRNYRKASQIVSLGALAIVLIIGGTLAYFNQDLSASNVFLTGKYDTDLHEEFKPPGDWQPGVEIPKKVDIKNKGNVDVVAVARMTESCVRKEDVFITTYETVDGRKTERQEKVASKGDVLPLQFEDSDGTQQEFALKNFGSDVVPYAEAKSPEEYRNKWVYTYDENSKAYYFIYMGLIEGGNTSPGLLESVTMNPRAQATVTHTKLVSDYDKENKKDRYTFSYDTNSFGYDSAEYRLNITAKTVQATKDAVDEVLTGNREMVPENFDKLAASLKEMCR
;
A
#
# COMPACT_ATOMS: atom_id res chain seq x y z
N MET A 1 24.00 52.23 76.48
CA MET A 1 22.77 52.52 77.27
C MET A 1 21.56 52.49 76.34
N ARG A 2 20.53 51.73 76.73
CA ARG A 2 19.10 51.79 76.34
C ARG A 2 18.69 51.87 74.86
N ARG A 3 18.19 50.72 74.39
CA ARG A 3 17.10 50.56 73.41
C ARG A 3 15.77 51.04 74.05
N ASN A 4 14.85 51.63 73.29
CA ASN A 4 13.37 51.56 73.45
C ASN A 4 12.68 52.49 72.42
N TYR A 5 11.97 52.01 71.38
CA TYR A 5 10.68 51.29 71.31
C TYR A 5 9.44 52.17 71.56
N ARG A 6 8.58 52.27 70.53
CA ARG A 6 7.11 52.11 70.57
C ARG A 6 6.64 51.95 69.11
N LYS A 7 6.27 50.73 68.68
CA LYS A 7 4.95 50.07 68.78
C LYS A 7 3.90 50.81 67.93
N ALA A 8 2.99 50.17 67.21
CA ALA A 8 2.70 48.80 66.80
C ALA A 8 1.45 48.95 65.90
N SER A 9 1.23 48.12 64.88
CA SER A 9 0.14 47.11 64.83
C SER A 9 -0.26 47.00 63.33
N GLN A 10 -0.58 45.86 62.73
CA GLN A 10 -0.85 44.52 63.24
C GLN A 10 -1.02 43.54 62.05
N ILE A 11 -0.57 42.30 62.26
CA ILE A 11 -1.27 41.02 61.93
C ILE A 11 -1.26 40.60 60.43
N VAL A 12 -0.86 39.41 59.99
CA VAL A 12 -0.97 38.03 60.53
C VAL A 12 0.24 37.19 60.10
N SER A 13 0.72 36.32 60.98
CA SER A 13 1.62 35.19 60.69
C SER A 13 0.92 33.88 61.01
N LEU A 14 1.01 32.85 60.17
CA LEU A 14 0.81 31.42 60.53
C LEU A 14 1.21 30.57 59.31
N GLY A 15 2.06 29.54 59.38
CA GLY A 15 2.73 28.90 60.50
C GLY A 15 3.79 27.92 59.97
N ALA A 16 4.80 27.68 60.80
CA ALA A 16 5.88 26.74 60.56
C ALA A 16 5.53 25.34 61.08
N LEU A 17 6.04 24.29 60.44
CA LEU A 17 6.34 23.03 61.14
C LEU A 17 7.61 22.40 60.53
N ALA A 18 8.71 22.49 61.28
CA ALA A 18 9.89 21.64 61.16
C ALA A 18 9.64 20.36 62.00
N ILE A 19 10.31 19.20 61.92
CA ILE A 19 11.74 18.79 61.88
C ILE A 19 11.68 17.28 61.48
N VAL A 20 12.64 16.62 60.82
CA VAL A 20 13.80 15.91 61.39
C VAL A 20 14.67 15.38 60.24
N LEU A 21 15.94 15.77 60.25
CA LEU A 21 17.02 15.14 59.47
C LEU A 21 17.54 13.92 60.24
N ILE A 22 17.55 12.75 59.58
CA ILE A 22 18.42 11.62 59.96
C ILE A 22 19.42 11.48 58.81
N ILE A 23 20.71 11.60 59.14
CA ILE A 23 21.82 11.40 58.20
C ILE A 23 22.10 9.89 58.11
N GLY A 24 22.17 9.36 56.89
CA GLY A 24 22.74 8.03 56.61
C GLY A 24 22.70 7.64 55.14
N GLY A 25 23.83 7.76 54.43
CA GLY A 25 24.11 7.08 53.15
C GLY A 25 24.18 7.97 51.89
N THR A 26 25.40 8.29 51.47
CA THR A 26 25.83 8.89 50.18
C THR A 26 25.34 8.09 48.97
N LEU A 27 24.85 8.64 47.85
CA LEU A 27 25.49 9.58 46.90
C LEU A 27 24.43 10.40 46.14
N ALA A 28 24.37 11.72 46.36
CA ALA A 28 23.76 12.67 45.42
C ALA A 28 24.40 14.04 45.65
N TYR A 29 25.33 14.43 44.79
CA TYR A 29 25.95 15.76 44.76
C TYR A 29 26.54 15.88 43.34
N PHE A 30 26.19 16.82 42.47
CA PHE A 30 25.92 18.24 42.67
C PHE A 30 24.77 18.72 41.79
N ASN A 31 23.96 19.63 42.33
CA ASN A 31 23.22 20.60 41.54
C ASN A 31 24.09 21.86 41.39
N GLN A 32 24.15 22.45 40.19
CA GLN A 32 24.69 23.78 39.96
C GLN A 32 23.76 24.47 38.95
N ASP A 33 22.90 25.37 39.44
CA ASP A 33 21.97 26.13 38.60
C ASP A 33 22.71 27.32 37.97
N LEU A 34 23.42 27.02 36.87
CA LEU A 34 23.78 27.97 35.82
C LEU A 34 24.16 27.18 34.57
N SER A 35 23.21 26.98 33.65
CA SER A 35 23.52 26.60 32.28
C SER A 35 22.37 26.95 31.36
N ALA A 36 22.72 27.28 30.12
CA ALA A 36 21.83 27.74 29.07
C ALA A 36 20.53 26.93 28.99
N SER A 37 19.43 27.62 28.65
CA SER A 37 18.24 26.97 28.15
C SER A 37 18.60 26.25 26.84
N ASN A 38 19.08 25.02 26.94
CA ASN A 38 18.92 24.05 25.89
C ASN A 38 17.45 23.64 25.98
N VAL A 39 16.58 24.40 25.32
CA VAL A 39 15.29 23.87 24.91
C VAL A 39 15.62 22.72 23.97
N PHE A 40 15.67 21.50 24.49
CA PHE A 40 15.70 20.30 23.66
C PHE A 40 14.33 20.21 23.00
N LEU A 41 14.20 20.81 21.82
CA LEU A 41 13.08 20.54 20.93
C LEU A 41 13.23 19.07 20.52
N THR A 42 12.31 18.22 20.96
CA THR A 42 12.21 16.86 20.44
C THR A 42 11.79 16.92 18.98
N GLY A 43 12.27 15.97 18.18
CA GLY A 43 11.84 15.85 16.80
C GLY A 43 10.33 15.64 16.70
N LYS A 44 9.66 16.38 15.82
CA LYS A 44 8.29 16.12 15.40
C LYS A 44 8.32 14.98 14.39
N TYR A 45 7.68 13.86 14.73
CA TYR A 45 7.42 12.75 13.82
C TYR A 45 6.02 12.93 13.20
N ASP A 46 5.95 13.07 11.89
CA ASP A 46 4.70 13.32 11.15
C ASP A 46 4.90 12.89 9.68
N THR A 47 4.35 11.75 9.28
CA THR A 47 4.47 11.22 7.92
C THR A 47 3.08 10.97 7.33
N ASP A 48 2.96 11.15 6.02
CA ASP A 48 1.72 11.05 5.29
C ASP A 48 1.93 10.23 4.01
N LEU A 49 1.07 9.24 3.78
CA LEU A 49 1.01 8.55 2.48
C LEU A 49 0.13 9.41 1.58
N HIS A 50 0.77 10.14 0.68
CA HIS A 50 0.06 11.00 -0.23
C HIS A 50 -0.40 10.17 -1.44
N GLU A 51 -1.71 10.11 -1.64
CA GLU A 51 -2.34 9.45 -2.78
C GLU A 51 -3.23 10.43 -3.54
N GLU A 52 -2.93 10.65 -4.82
CA GLU A 52 -3.85 11.31 -5.75
C GLU A 52 -4.51 10.27 -6.65
N PHE A 53 -5.77 9.95 -6.36
CA PHE A 53 -6.55 8.98 -7.12
C PHE A 53 -8.00 9.43 -7.26
N LYS A 54 -8.54 9.29 -8.47
CA LYS A 54 -9.97 9.41 -8.75
C LYS A 54 -10.45 8.09 -9.34
N PRO A 55 -11.30 7.32 -8.64
CA PRO A 55 -11.76 6.05 -9.16
C PRO A 55 -12.59 6.25 -10.44
N PRO A 56 -12.35 5.47 -11.51
CA PRO A 56 -13.19 5.49 -12.69
C PRO A 56 -14.56 4.86 -12.39
N GLY A 57 -15.60 5.29 -13.10
CA GLY A 57 -16.91 4.63 -13.06
C GLY A 57 -16.87 3.24 -13.71
N ASP A 58 -16.32 3.17 -14.92
CA ASP A 58 -16.11 1.94 -15.69
C ASP A 58 -14.67 1.88 -16.19
N TRP A 59 -13.86 0.96 -15.64
CA TRP A 59 -12.48 0.76 -16.07
C TRP A 59 -12.44 -0.23 -17.24
N GLN A 60 -11.83 0.18 -18.36
CA GLN A 60 -11.84 -0.56 -19.62
C GLN A 60 -10.43 -1.06 -19.99
N PRO A 61 -10.31 -2.18 -20.72
CA PRO A 61 -9.01 -2.68 -21.19
C PRO A 61 -8.20 -1.61 -21.93
N GLY A 62 -6.94 -1.45 -21.54
CA GLY A 62 -6.03 -0.45 -22.09
C GLY A 62 -6.20 0.97 -21.56
N VAL A 63 -7.20 1.24 -20.70
CA VAL A 63 -7.37 2.56 -20.10
C VAL A 63 -6.45 2.70 -18.88
N GLU A 64 -5.59 3.71 -18.94
CA GLU A 64 -4.71 4.13 -17.87
C GLU A 64 -5.46 5.04 -16.88
N ILE A 65 -5.30 4.78 -15.58
CA ILE A 65 -5.83 5.60 -14.50
C ILE A 65 -4.66 6.13 -13.67
N PRO A 66 -4.47 7.45 -13.57
CA PRO A 66 -3.50 8.05 -12.67
C PRO A 66 -3.79 7.66 -11.21
N LYS A 67 -2.76 7.17 -10.52
CA LYS A 67 -2.75 6.88 -9.09
C LYS A 67 -1.35 7.21 -8.59
N LYS A 68 -1.13 8.47 -8.24
CA LYS A 68 0.18 8.96 -7.80
C LYS A 68 0.35 8.71 -6.32
N VAL A 69 1.35 7.92 -5.96
CA VAL A 69 1.61 7.51 -4.58
C VAL A 69 3.03 7.87 -4.20
N ASP A 70 3.18 8.65 -3.13
CA ASP A 70 4.46 9.03 -2.55
C ASP A 70 4.33 9.14 -1.02
N ILE A 71 5.48 9.20 -0.33
CA ILE A 71 5.52 9.37 1.12
C ILE A 71 6.08 10.74 1.45
N LYS A 72 5.29 11.56 2.13
CA LYS A 72 5.68 12.90 2.57
C LYS A 72 6.02 12.89 4.06
N ASN A 73 7.24 13.28 4.40
CA ASN A 73 7.65 13.51 5.78
C ASN A 73 7.37 14.97 6.15
N LYS A 74 6.30 15.22 6.90
CA LYS A 74 5.93 16.55 7.44
C LYS A 74 6.63 16.84 8.78
N GLY A 75 7.37 15.86 9.31
CA GLY A 75 8.18 15.98 10.51
C GLY A 75 9.48 16.73 10.26
N ASN A 76 10.31 16.81 11.29
CA ASN A 76 11.65 17.39 11.23
C ASN A 76 12.76 16.37 11.49
N VAL A 77 12.41 15.09 11.60
CA VAL A 77 13.34 13.98 11.75
C VAL A 77 13.31 13.11 10.51
N ASP A 78 14.47 12.63 10.10
CA ASP A 78 14.58 11.75 8.95
C ASP A 78 13.89 10.42 9.22
N VAL A 79 13.28 9.86 8.18
CA VAL A 79 12.59 8.57 8.27
C VAL A 79 13.06 7.62 7.17
N VAL A 80 13.05 6.33 7.47
CA VAL A 80 13.10 5.25 6.49
C VAL A 80 11.67 4.80 6.16
N ALA A 81 11.48 4.19 4.99
CA ALA A 81 10.15 3.77 4.55
C ALA A 81 10.15 2.39 3.89
N VAL A 82 9.11 1.62 4.18
CA VAL A 82 8.76 0.38 3.52
C VAL A 82 7.29 0.44 3.11
N ALA A 83 6.92 -0.24 2.03
CA ALA A 83 5.53 -0.32 1.60
C ALA A 83 5.17 -1.73 1.14
N ARG A 84 3.89 -2.06 1.22
CA ARG A 84 3.30 -3.30 0.73
C ARG A 84 2.09 -2.97 -0.12
N MET A 85 2.01 -3.59 -1.29
CA MET A 85 0.89 -3.44 -2.21
C MET A 85 0.18 -4.77 -2.39
N THR A 86 -1.13 -4.78 -2.20
CA THR A 86 -2.00 -5.94 -2.41
C THR A 86 -3.08 -5.61 -3.41
N GLU A 87 -3.49 -6.64 -4.15
CA GLU A 87 -4.47 -6.52 -5.21
C GLU A 87 -5.60 -7.53 -4.98
N SER A 88 -6.82 -7.18 -5.40
CA SER A 88 -7.93 -8.12 -5.51
C SER A 88 -8.81 -7.77 -6.68
N CYS A 89 -9.43 -8.79 -7.28
CA CYS A 89 -10.34 -8.63 -8.39
C CYS A 89 -11.54 -9.56 -8.15
N VAL A 90 -12.74 -8.98 -8.01
CA VAL A 90 -13.96 -9.74 -7.67
C VAL A 90 -15.10 -9.34 -8.59
N ARG A 91 -15.81 -10.31 -9.15
CA ARG A 91 -16.97 -10.03 -10.00
C ARG A 91 -18.13 -9.46 -9.19
N LYS A 92 -18.67 -8.31 -9.61
CA LYS A 92 -19.76 -7.59 -8.91
C LYS A 92 -21.14 -8.17 -9.17
N GLU A 93 -21.35 -8.81 -10.32
CA GLU A 93 -22.67 -9.20 -10.83
C GLU A 93 -22.63 -10.56 -11.54
N ASP A 94 -23.75 -11.27 -11.56
CA ASP A 94 -23.90 -12.45 -12.41
C ASP A 94 -23.84 -12.02 -13.88
N VAL A 95 -23.11 -12.77 -14.72
CA VAL A 95 -23.04 -12.51 -16.16
C VAL A 95 -23.94 -13.49 -16.87
N PHE A 96 -24.87 -12.95 -17.64
CA PHE A 96 -25.77 -13.71 -18.49
C PHE A 96 -25.49 -13.40 -19.95
N ILE A 97 -25.60 -14.42 -20.79
CA ILE A 97 -25.69 -14.24 -22.24
C ILE A 97 -27.07 -14.65 -22.73
N THR A 98 -27.49 -13.98 -23.79
CA THR A 98 -28.64 -14.40 -24.57
C THR A 98 -28.19 -15.39 -25.64
N THR A 99 -28.61 -16.64 -25.52
CA THR A 99 -28.42 -17.69 -26.53
C THR A 99 -29.70 -17.87 -27.36
N TYR A 100 -29.54 -18.43 -28.55
CA TYR A 100 -30.66 -18.70 -29.45
C TYR A 100 -30.64 -20.16 -29.89
N GLU A 101 -31.79 -20.81 -29.78
CA GLU A 101 -31.98 -22.19 -30.23
C GLU A 101 -33.19 -22.30 -31.18
N THR A 102 -33.25 -23.41 -31.89
CA THR A 102 -34.39 -23.70 -32.78
C THR A 102 -35.37 -24.60 -32.06
N VAL A 103 -36.58 -24.10 -31.82
CA VAL A 103 -37.70 -24.90 -31.32
C VAL A 103 -38.82 -24.84 -32.35
N ASP A 104 -39.19 -26.00 -32.90
CA ASP A 104 -40.24 -26.12 -33.92
C ASP A 104 -40.08 -25.25 -35.18
N GLY A 105 -38.84 -24.95 -35.57
CA GLY A 105 -38.54 -24.10 -36.73
C GLY A 105 -38.68 -22.60 -36.45
N ARG A 106 -38.77 -22.22 -35.17
CA ARG A 106 -38.74 -20.82 -34.73
C ARG A 106 -37.49 -20.57 -33.89
N LYS A 107 -36.97 -19.35 -33.98
CA LYS A 107 -35.91 -18.86 -33.11
C LYS A 107 -36.49 -18.62 -31.72
N THR A 108 -35.97 -19.32 -30.72
CA THR A 108 -36.30 -19.13 -29.31
C THR A 108 -35.10 -18.53 -28.60
N GLU A 109 -35.37 -17.53 -27.77
CA GLU A 109 -34.36 -16.88 -26.94
C GLU A 109 -34.26 -17.56 -25.57
N ARG A 110 -33.04 -17.72 -25.07
CA ARG A 110 -32.78 -18.22 -23.71
C ARG A 110 -31.68 -17.39 -23.06
N GLN A 111 -31.82 -17.17 -21.75
CA GLN A 111 -30.72 -16.63 -20.94
C GLN A 111 -29.93 -17.76 -20.30
N GLU A 112 -28.61 -17.68 -20.42
CA GLU A 112 -27.66 -18.61 -19.81
C GLU A 112 -26.70 -17.83 -18.91
N LYS A 113 -26.59 -18.26 -17.66
CA LYS A 113 -25.61 -17.70 -16.73
C LYS A 113 -24.24 -18.31 -17.02
N VAL A 114 -23.27 -17.48 -17.34
CA VAL A 114 -21.90 -17.89 -17.73
C VAL A 114 -20.84 -17.55 -16.68
N ALA A 115 -21.14 -16.65 -15.75
CA ALA A 115 -20.30 -16.37 -14.59
C ALA A 115 -21.12 -15.88 -13.40
N SER A 116 -20.57 -16.00 -12.18
CA SER A 116 -21.29 -15.68 -10.95
C SER A 116 -20.72 -14.46 -10.23
N LYS A 117 -21.62 -13.70 -9.60
CA LYS A 117 -21.26 -12.66 -8.64
C LYS A 117 -20.43 -13.25 -7.50
N GLY A 118 -19.37 -12.56 -7.12
CA GLY A 118 -18.48 -12.95 -6.03
C GLY A 118 -17.32 -13.85 -6.44
N ASP A 119 -17.25 -14.28 -7.71
CA ASP A 119 -16.09 -15.00 -8.22
C ASP A 119 -14.81 -14.16 -8.04
N VAL A 120 -13.79 -14.76 -7.44
CA VAL A 120 -12.46 -14.17 -7.31
C VAL A 120 -11.72 -14.40 -8.62
N LEU A 121 -11.39 -13.30 -9.31
CA LEU A 121 -10.73 -13.33 -10.60
C LEU A 121 -9.22 -13.33 -10.41
N PRO A 122 -8.48 -14.07 -11.25
CA PRO A 122 -7.04 -14.12 -11.13
C PRO A 122 -6.42 -12.76 -11.53
N LEU A 123 -5.38 -12.38 -10.80
CA LEU A 123 -4.62 -11.15 -11.03
C LEU A 123 -3.52 -11.33 -12.08
N GLN A 124 -3.24 -12.59 -12.45
CA GLN A 124 -2.34 -12.97 -13.51
C GLN A 124 -3.02 -14.04 -14.37
N PHE A 125 -2.80 -13.98 -15.68
CA PHE A 125 -3.34 -14.94 -16.63
C PHE A 125 -2.35 -15.19 -17.76
N GLU A 126 -2.46 -16.35 -18.39
CA GLU A 126 -1.64 -16.69 -19.55
C GLU A 126 -2.32 -16.17 -20.82
N ASP A 127 -1.57 -15.48 -21.69
CA ASP A 127 -2.05 -15.13 -23.03
C ASP A 127 -1.95 -16.34 -23.99
N SER A 128 -2.60 -16.23 -25.14
CA SER A 128 -2.61 -17.23 -26.22
C SER A 128 -1.22 -17.70 -26.69
N ASP A 129 -0.17 -16.93 -26.46
CA ASP A 129 1.23 -17.26 -26.77
C ASP A 129 2.00 -17.92 -25.63
N GLY A 130 1.35 -18.18 -24.48
CA GLY A 130 1.97 -18.76 -23.29
C GLY A 130 2.62 -17.73 -22.35
N THR A 131 2.58 -16.43 -22.69
CA THR A 131 3.18 -15.39 -21.87
C THR A 131 2.30 -15.07 -20.68
N GLN A 132 2.88 -15.09 -19.48
CA GLN A 132 2.20 -14.62 -18.27
C GLN A 132 1.96 -13.11 -18.33
N GLN A 133 0.73 -12.72 -18.06
CA GLN A 133 0.23 -11.36 -18.08
C GLN A 133 -0.34 -11.00 -16.71
N GLU A 134 -0.21 -9.74 -16.33
CA GLU A 134 -0.92 -9.21 -15.17
C GLU A 134 -2.23 -8.57 -15.60
N PHE A 135 -3.27 -8.67 -14.78
CA PHE A 135 -4.55 -8.00 -15.03
C PHE A 135 -4.43 -6.48 -14.99
N ALA A 136 -3.66 -5.96 -14.03
CA ALA A 136 -3.39 -4.56 -13.85
C ALA A 136 -1.89 -4.30 -14.02
N LEU A 137 -1.57 -3.51 -15.04
CA LEU A 137 -0.20 -3.10 -15.37
C LEU A 137 0.14 -1.87 -14.53
N LYS A 138 1.13 -2.02 -13.64
CA LYS A 138 1.60 -0.92 -12.79
C LYS A 138 2.64 -0.09 -13.51
N ASN A 139 2.43 1.21 -13.56
CA ASN A 139 3.44 2.18 -13.96
C ASN A 139 4.10 2.73 -12.70
N PHE A 140 5.18 2.08 -12.26
CA PHE A 140 5.95 2.54 -11.10
C PHE A 140 6.75 3.81 -11.43
N GLY A 141 7.11 4.57 -10.40
CA GLY A 141 7.95 5.76 -10.56
C GLY A 141 9.33 5.43 -11.13
N SER A 142 10.02 6.44 -11.68
CA SER A 142 11.32 6.28 -12.37
C SER A 142 12.43 5.73 -11.47
N ASP A 143 12.32 5.93 -10.16
CA ASP A 143 13.29 5.47 -9.16
C ASP A 143 12.85 4.19 -8.44
N VAL A 144 11.91 3.45 -9.04
CA VAL A 144 11.47 2.14 -8.56
C VAL A 144 12.12 1.05 -9.41
N VAL A 145 12.84 0.13 -8.76
CA VAL A 145 13.62 -0.92 -9.43
C VAL A 145 13.39 -2.29 -8.80
N PRO A 146 13.39 -3.38 -9.60
CA PRO A 146 13.24 -4.72 -9.07
C PRO A 146 14.46 -5.13 -8.25
N TYR A 147 14.21 -5.90 -7.20
CA TYR A 147 15.23 -6.57 -6.42
C TYR A 147 15.94 -7.64 -7.26
N ALA A 148 17.27 -7.66 -7.15
CA ALA A 148 18.14 -8.67 -7.72
C ALA A 148 19.17 -9.08 -6.66
N GLU A 149 19.24 -10.38 -6.38
CA GLU A 149 20.10 -10.95 -5.33
C GLU A 149 21.60 -10.70 -5.56
N ALA A 150 22.03 -10.63 -6.83
CA ALA A 150 23.42 -10.40 -7.20
C ALA A 150 23.88 -8.94 -7.01
N LYS A 151 22.97 -7.98 -6.86
CA LYS A 151 23.31 -6.57 -6.69
C LYS A 151 23.62 -6.23 -5.24
N SER A 152 24.60 -5.36 -5.05
CA SER A 152 24.92 -4.81 -3.74
C SER A 152 23.86 -3.79 -3.29
N PRO A 153 23.59 -3.64 -1.97
CA PRO A 153 22.65 -2.64 -1.46
C PRO A 153 22.96 -1.20 -1.92
N GLU A 154 24.24 -0.87 -2.08
CA GLU A 154 24.72 0.45 -2.50
C GLU A 154 24.24 0.88 -3.89
N GLU A 155 24.00 -0.09 -4.79
CA GLU A 155 23.49 0.17 -6.14
C GLU A 155 22.03 0.64 -6.15
N TYR A 156 21.32 0.43 -5.04
CA TYR A 156 19.93 0.84 -4.86
C TYR A 156 19.77 2.19 -4.16
N ARG A 157 20.86 2.88 -3.82
CA ARG A 157 20.82 4.15 -3.09
C ARG A 157 19.83 5.14 -3.70
N ASN A 158 18.96 5.69 -2.84
CA ASN A 158 17.87 6.62 -3.17
C ASN A 158 16.81 6.06 -4.15
N LYS A 159 16.64 4.73 -4.17
CA LYS A 159 15.61 4.06 -4.98
C LYS A 159 14.65 3.27 -4.11
N TRP A 160 13.43 3.13 -4.61
CA TRP A 160 12.52 2.09 -4.16
C TRP A 160 12.94 0.76 -4.77
N VAL A 161 13.17 -0.24 -3.93
CA VAL A 161 13.46 -1.61 -4.37
C VAL A 161 12.24 -2.46 -4.13
N TYR A 162 11.79 -3.20 -5.14
CA TYR A 162 10.59 -4.02 -5.02
C TYR A 162 10.80 -5.51 -5.33
N THR A 163 10.00 -6.35 -4.71
CA THR A 163 9.86 -7.78 -5.05
C THR A 163 8.38 -8.14 -5.05
N TYR A 164 8.00 -9.12 -5.86
CA TYR A 164 6.68 -9.75 -5.79
C TYR A 164 6.82 -11.11 -5.12
N ASP A 165 5.91 -11.44 -4.21
CA ASP A 165 5.80 -12.78 -3.63
C ASP A 165 4.52 -13.46 -4.11
N GLU A 166 4.71 -14.60 -4.78
CA GLU A 166 3.64 -15.42 -5.34
C GLU A 166 2.73 -16.01 -4.27
N ASN A 167 3.23 -16.24 -3.05
CA ASN A 167 2.44 -16.86 -1.98
C ASN A 167 1.46 -15.85 -1.36
N SER A 168 1.96 -14.67 -1.01
CA SER A 168 1.12 -13.60 -0.44
C SER A 168 0.40 -12.76 -1.50
N LYS A 169 0.71 -12.96 -2.79
CA LYS A 169 0.20 -12.18 -3.93
C LYS A 169 0.36 -10.68 -3.70
N ALA A 170 1.53 -10.29 -3.19
CA ALA A 170 1.82 -8.92 -2.77
C ALA A 170 3.18 -8.45 -3.30
N TYR A 171 3.24 -7.16 -3.59
CA TYR A 171 4.52 -6.48 -3.80
C TYR A 171 5.00 -5.90 -2.47
N TYR A 172 6.30 -6.00 -2.25
CA TYR A 172 6.99 -5.41 -1.11
C TYR A 172 8.00 -4.41 -1.63
N PHE A 173 8.10 -3.28 -0.94
CA PHE A 173 8.95 -2.16 -1.32
C PHE A 173 9.78 -1.71 -0.12
N ILE A 174 11.06 -1.43 -0.35
CA ILE A 174 11.95 -0.78 0.62
C ILE A 174 12.62 0.42 -0.04
N TYR A 175 12.55 1.59 0.59
CA TYR A 175 13.27 2.76 0.11
C TYR A 175 14.70 2.74 0.65
N MET A 176 15.67 2.65 -0.25
CA MET A 176 17.10 2.60 0.08
C MET A 176 17.69 4.01 0.26
N GLY A 177 17.07 4.79 1.13
CA GLY A 177 17.41 6.19 1.40
C GLY A 177 16.72 6.70 2.66
N LEU A 178 17.06 7.92 3.05
CA LEU A 178 16.37 8.66 4.11
C LEU A 178 15.42 9.67 3.48
N ILE A 179 14.20 9.76 3.99
CA ILE A 179 13.27 10.83 3.67
C ILE A 179 13.46 11.88 4.76
N GLU A 180 14.23 12.93 4.44
CA GLU A 180 14.51 14.01 5.38
C GLU A 180 13.23 14.73 5.84
N GLY A 181 13.29 15.34 7.02
CA GLY A 181 12.18 16.14 7.54
C GLY A 181 11.76 17.26 6.57
N GLY A 182 10.47 17.31 6.24
CA GLY A 182 9.91 18.27 5.28
C GLY A 182 9.90 17.81 3.82
N ASN A 183 10.59 16.71 3.50
CA ASN A 183 10.76 16.22 2.13
C ASN A 183 9.78 15.07 1.78
N THR A 184 9.78 14.70 0.50
CA THR A 184 8.95 13.63 -0.07
C THR A 184 9.85 12.57 -0.69
N SER A 185 9.46 11.29 -0.59
CA SER A 185 10.13 10.19 -1.29
C SER A 185 10.03 10.35 -2.81
N PRO A 186 10.85 9.63 -3.60
CA PRO A 186 10.50 9.39 -4.99
C PRO A 186 9.11 8.75 -5.12
N GLY A 187 8.44 8.99 -6.25
CA GLY A 187 7.13 8.40 -6.55
C GLY A 187 7.21 6.87 -6.57
N LEU A 188 6.29 6.23 -5.86
CA LEU A 188 6.18 4.77 -5.78
C LEU A 188 5.36 4.21 -6.96
N LEU A 189 4.25 4.87 -7.28
CA LEU A 189 3.34 4.51 -8.35
C LEU A 189 2.83 5.78 -9.02
N GLU A 190 2.75 5.78 -10.35
CA GLU A 190 2.24 6.92 -11.13
C GLU A 190 0.83 6.63 -11.68
N SER A 191 0.61 5.40 -12.15
CA SER A 191 -0.65 4.98 -12.74
C SER A 191 -0.81 3.46 -12.80
N VAL A 192 -2.04 3.04 -13.09
CA VAL A 192 -2.39 1.65 -13.33
C VAL A 192 -3.20 1.54 -14.61
N THR A 193 -2.85 0.59 -15.48
CA THR A 193 -3.56 0.34 -16.73
C THR A 193 -4.18 -1.05 -16.70
N MET A 194 -5.47 -1.16 -17.04
CA MET A 194 -6.09 -2.47 -17.22
C MET A 194 -5.44 -3.12 -18.43
N ASN A 195 -4.95 -4.35 -18.29
CA ASN A 195 -4.27 -5.00 -19.39
C ASN A 195 -5.21 -5.11 -20.60
N PRO A 196 -4.83 -4.62 -21.79
CA PRO A 196 -5.64 -4.73 -23.01
C PRO A 196 -6.06 -6.16 -23.36
N ARG A 197 -5.31 -7.15 -22.85
CA ARG A 197 -5.56 -8.59 -23.03
C ARG A 197 -6.60 -9.15 -22.07
N ALA A 198 -7.06 -8.36 -21.10
CA ALA A 198 -8.17 -8.76 -20.23
C ALA A 198 -9.47 -8.81 -21.05
N GLN A 199 -9.96 -10.02 -21.30
CA GLN A 199 -11.13 -10.25 -22.15
C GLN A 199 -12.42 -10.37 -21.34
N ALA A 200 -13.56 -10.19 -22.00
CA ALA A 200 -14.89 -10.54 -21.51
C ALA A 200 -15.04 -12.06 -21.31
N THR A 201 -15.96 -12.50 -20.46
CA THR A 201 -16.34 -13.90 -20.24
C THR A 201 -16.79 -14.57 -21.52
N VAL A 202 -17.48 -13.84 -22.40
CA VAL A 202 -17.96 -14.36 -23.68
C VAL A 202 -17.49 -13.48 -24.83
N THR A 203 -16.94 -14.12 -25.86
CA THR A 203 -16.45 -13.47 -27.08
C THR A 203 -16.95 -14.21 -28.33
N HIS A 204 -16.70 -13.64 -29.52
CA HIS A 204 -17.00 -14.24 -30.83
C HIS A 204 -18.43 -14.81 -30.98
N THR A 205 -19.43 -14.13 -30.41
CA THR A 205 -20.83 -14.54 -30.56
C THR A 205 -21.24 -14.51 -32.04
N LYS A 206 -21.91 -15.57 -32.49
CA LYS A 206 -22.36 -15.73 -33.88
C LYS A 206 -23.70 -16.43 -33.93
N LEU A 207 -24.66 -15.84 -34.63
CA LEU A 207 -25.93 -16.46 -34.98
C LEU A 207 -25.94 -16.78 -36.48
N VAL A 208 -26.09 -18.06 -36.82
CA VAL A 208 -26.27 -18.53 -38.19
C VAL A 208 -27.72 -18.97 -38.37
N SER A 209 -28.32 -18.59 -39.49
CA SER A 209 -29.63 -19.08 -39.92
C SER A 209 -29.46 -19.89 -41.20
N ASP A 210 -29.99 -21.10 -41.21
CA ASP A 210 -29.99 -22.02 -42.34
C ASP A 210 -31.37 -22.67 -42.52
N TYR A 211 -31.69 -23.15 -43.72
CA TYR A 211 -32.95 -23.81 -44.00
C TYR A 211 -32.73 -25.32 -44.08
N ASP A 212 -33.32 -26.06 -43.15
CA ASP A 212 -33.32 -27.52 -43.15
C ASP A 212 -34.30 -28.02 -44.23
N LYS A 213 -33.74 -28.45 -45.35
CA LYS A 213 -34.51 -28.94 -46.50
C LYS A 213 -35.23 -30.26 -46.24
N GLU A 214 -34.73 -31.09 -45.32
CA GLU A 214 -35.34 -32.38 -44.98
C GLU A 214 -36.58 -32.17 -44.11
N ASN A 215 -36.45 -31.33 -43.08
CA ASN A 215 -37.53 -31.04 -42.14
C ASN A 215 -38.43 -29.86 -42.57
N LYS A 216 -38.08 -29.18 -43.67
CA LYS A 216 -38.77 -27.99 -44.22
C LYS A 216 -38.96 -26.89 -43.16
N LYS A 217 -37.93 -26.62 -42.37
CA LYS A 217 -37.97 -25.66 -41.27
C LYS A 217 -36.70 -24.82 -41.26
N ASP A 218 -36.81 -23.59 -40.77
CA ASP A 218 -35.64 -22.77 -40.47
C ASP A 218 -34.90 -23.34 -39.26
N ARG A 219 -33.57 -23.32 -39.32
CA ARG A 219 -32.66 -23.67 -38.24
C ARG A 219 -31.79 -22.46 -37.92
N TYR A 220 -31.63 -22.22 -36.64
CA TYR A 220 -30.82 -21.17 -36.03
C TYR A 220 -29.80 -21.84 -35.12
N THR A 221 -28.53 -21.55 -35.37
CA THR A 221 -27.41 -22.03 -34.55
C THR A 221 -26.67 -20.84 -33.98
N PHE A 222 -26.64 -20.75 -32.65
CA PHE A 222 -25.85 -19.77 -31.93
C PHE A 222 -24.56 -20.42 -31.41
N SER A 223 -23.43 -19.77 -31.63
CA SER A 223 -22.12 -20.18 -31.11
C SER A 223 -21.43 -18.99 -30.47
N TYR A 224 -20.60 -19.25 -29.47
CA TYR A 224 -19.79 -18.27 -28.77
C TYR A 224 -18.56 -18.95 -28.18
N ASP A 225 -17.52 -18.17 -27.93
CA ASP A 225 -16.35 -18.62 -27.19
C ASP A 225 -16.49 -18.18 -25.72
N THR A 226 -16.01 -19.02 -24.81
CA THR A 226 -15.91 -18.67 -23.39
C THR A 226 -14.46 -18.49 -23.00
N ASN A 227 -14.17 -17.38 -22.33
CA ASN A 227 -12.91 -17.18 -21.66
C ASN A 227 -13.00 -17.70 -20.23
N SER A 228 -11.99 -18.44 -19.79
CA SER A 228 -11.99 -19.11 -18.47
C SER A 228 -12.17 -18.15 -17.29
N PHE A 229 -11.79 -16.88 -17.44
CA PHE A 229 -11.89 -15.89 -16.37
C PHE A 229 -12.93 -14.82 -16.68
N GLY A 230 -12.76 -14.07 -17.77
CA GLY A 230 -13.67 -13.00 -18.19
C GLY A 230 -13.78 -11.85 -17.18
N TYR A 231 -13.26 -10.68 -17.47
CA TYR A 231 -13.22 -9.56 -16.52
C TYR A 231 -14.44 -8.64 -16.58
N ASP A 232 -15.55 -9.11 -17.15
CA ASP A 232 -16.82 -8.40 -17.14
C ASP A 232 -17.31 -8.16 -15.71
N SER A 233 -17.77 -6.93 -15.45
CA SER A 233 -18.26 -6.51 -14.13
C SER A 233 -17.26 -6.75 -12.99
N ALA A 234 -15.96 -6.74 -13.27
CA ALA A 234 -14.92 -6.89 -12.27
C ALA A 234 -14.76 -5.64 -11.39
N GLU A 235 -14.67 -5.83 -10.09
CA GLU A 235 -14.19 -4.83 -9.13
C GLU A 235 -12.74 -5.12 -8.81
N TYR A 236 -11.86 -4.25 -9.29
CA TYR A 236 -10.44 -4.30 -8.97
C TYR A 236 -10.10 -3.33 -7.85
N ARG A 237 -9.33 -3.81 -6.87
CA ARG A 237 -8.82 -3.02 -5.75
C ARG A 237 -7.32 -3.17 -5.67
N LEU A 238 -6.62 -2.05 -5.62
CA LEU A 238 -5.18 -1.97 -5.33
C LEU A 238 -5.02 -1.16 -4.04
N ASN A 239 -4.48 -1.80 -3.01
CA ASN A 239 -4.22 -1.20 -1.71
C ASN A 239 -2.72 -1.07 -1.51
N ILE A 240 -2.26 0.10 -1.08
CA ILE A 240 -0.87 0.33 -0.67
C ILE A 240 -0.87 0.71 0.80
N THR A 241 -0.12 -0.06 1.58
CA THR A 241 0.17 0.23 2.98
C THR A 241 1.63 0.62 3.10
N ALA A 242 1.92 1.78 3.69
CA ALA A 242 3.28 2.22 3.96
C ALA A 242 3.55 2.25 5.46
N LYS A 243 4.80 1.98 5.84
CA LYS A 243 5.30 2.14 7.21
C LYS A 243 6.58 2.94 7.15
N THR A 244 6.59 4.07 7.84
CA THR A 244 7.79 4.86 8.05
C THR A 244 8.30 4.63 9.47
N VAL A 245 9.61 4.76 9.65
CA VAL A 245 10.28 4.65 10.95
C VAL A 245 11.32 5.74 11.06
N GLN A 246 11.50 6.33 12.24
CA GLN A 246 12.58 7.29 12.46
C GLN A 246 13.93 6.65 12.10
N ALA A 247 14.79 7.40 11.42
CA ALA A 247 16.09 6.94 10.94
C ALA A 247 17.14 6.84 12.07
N THR A 248 16.82 6.06 13.11
CA THR A 248 17.73 5.63 14.19
C THR A 248 17.86 4.12 14.19
N LYS A 249 19.06 3.60 14.44
CA LYS A 249 19.32 2.15 14.42
C LYS A 249 18.35 1.35 15.30
N ASP A 250 18.10 1.83 16.51
CA ASP A 250 17.20 1.18 17.47
C ASP A 250 15.74 1.11 16.98
N ALA A 251 15.24 2.18 16.36
CA ALA A 251 13.86 2.24 15.87
C ALA A 251 13.67 1.33 14.66
N VAL A 252 14.67 1.28 13.77
CA VAL A 252 14.68 0.36 12.62
C VAL A 252 14.68 -1.09 13.09
N ASP A 253 15.51 -1.42 14.08
CA ASP A 253 15.52 -2.77 14.67
C ASP A 253 14.17 -3.14 15.30
N GLU A 254 13.57 -2.23 16.05
CA GLU A 254 12.31 -2.51 16.74
C GLU A 254 11.14 -2.72 15.75
N VAL A 255 11.11 -1.97 14.65
CA VAL A 255 9.91 -1.88 13.79
C VAL A 255 10.02 -2.65 12.47
N LEU A 256 11.22 -2.75 11.91
CA LEU A 256 11.46 -3.37 10.61
C LEU A 256 12.12 -4.75 10.72
N THR A 257 13.02 -4.96 11.67
CA THR A 257 13.68 -6.28 11.83
C THR A 257 12.66 -7.32 12.29
N GLY A 258 12.53 -8.41 11.51
CA GLY A 258 11.57 -9.49 11.77
C GLY A 258 10.12 -9.18 11.39
N ASN A 259 9.81 -7.96 10.90
CA ASN A 259 8.48 -7.61 10.41
C ASN A 259 8.28 -8.14 8.99
N ARG A 260 7.98 -9.43 8.88
CA ARG A 260 7.78 -10.13 7.58
C ARG A 260 6.53 -9.70 6.82
N GLU A 261 5.62 -8.97 7.47
CA GLU A 261 4.48 -8.37 6.78
C GLU A 261 4.89 -7.20 5.88
N MET A 262 5.98 -6.50 6.19
CA MET A 262 6.45 -5.35 5.42
C MET A 262 7.83 -5.57 4.80
N VAL A 263 8.66 -6.43 5.39
CA VAL A 263 10.06 -6.68 5.00
C VAL A 263 10.25 -8.20 4.80
N PRO A 264 10.12 -8.69 3.56
CA PRO A 264 10.32 -10.10 3.25
C PRO A 264 11.79 -10.50 3.44
N GLU A 265 12.06 -11.80 3.59
CA GLU A 265 13.40 -12.32 3.93
C GLU A 265 14.47 -11.94 2.91
N ASN A 266 14.12 -11.86 1.62
CA ASN A 266 15.05 -11.44 0.59
C ASN A 266 15.51 -9.98 0.74
N PHE A 267 14.81 -9.16 1.52
CA PHE A 267 15.22 -7.79 1.84
C PHE A 267 16.12 -7.69 3.06
N ASP A 268 16.48 -8.78 3.75
CA ASP A 268 17.28 -8.72 4.98
C ASP A 268 18.63 -7.99 4.78
N LYS A 269 19.31 -8.23 3.65
CA LYS A 269 20.56 -7.52 3.30
C LYS A 269 20.33 -6.02 3.07
N LEU A 270 19.20 -5.67 2.47
CA LEU A 270 18.82 -4.27 2.21
C LEU A 270 18.47 -3.55 3.52
N ALA A 271 17.66 -4.19 4.37
CA ALA A 271 17.28 -3.66 5.68
C ALA A 271 18.51 -3.44 6.58
N ALA A 272 19.46 -4.39 6.59
CA ALA A 272 20.71 -4.23 7.33
C ALA A 272 21.55 -3.05 6.80
N SER A 273 21.67 -2.90 5.48
CA SER A 273 22.37 -1.76 4.87
C SER A 273 21.67 -0.42 5.15
N LEU A 274 20.35 -0.38 5.06
CA LEU A 274 19.54 0.80 5.37
C LEU A 274 19.68 1.23 6.84
N LYS A 275 19.76 0.27 7.76
CA LYS A 275 20.05 0.54 9.17
C LYS A 275 21.42 1.18 9.36
N GLU A 276 22.44 0.77 8.61
CA GLU A 276 23.77 1.41 8.70
C GLU A 276 23.78 2.86 8.18
N MET A 277 22.76 3.27 7.39
CA MET A 277 22.55 4.66 7.00
C MET A 277 21.91 5.51 8.11
N CYS A 278 21.32 4.87 9.13
CA CYS A 278 20.65 5.54 10.24
C CYS A 278 21.64 5.99 11.31
N ARG A 279 21.24 7.02 12.06
CA ARG A 279 22.03 7.56 13.19
C ARG A 279 21.98 6.67 14.42
#